data_AF-A0A5E4WSF0-F1
#
_entry.id   AF-A0A5E4WSF0-F1
#
_cell.length_a   1.000
_cell.length_b   1.000
_cell.length_c   1.000
_cell.angle_alpha   90.00
_cell.angle_beta   90.00
_cell.angle_gamma   90.00
#
_symmetry.space_group_name_H-M   'P 1'
#
loop_
_entity.id
_entity.type
_entity.pdbx_description
1 polymer ?
#
loop_
_entity_poly.entity_id
_entity_poly.type
_entity_poly.pdbx_seq_one_letter_code
_entity_poly.pdbx_strand_id
1 'polypeptide(L)'
;MTPMESTSSDAVGRWLDAPTRQRIVELAIAGAHHGMCTEPRMILRALPSLVTDRETRQWLHVALLIALGDTGAARAHLASAAVAAREHDAATDVLARWLDAMDARDLAASTHASCVTPSSASLSPSPILLS
;
A
#
# COMPACT_ATOMS: atom_id res chain seq x y z
N MET A 1 34.90 18.15 -25.75
CA MET A 1 34.13 17.69 -24.57
C MET A 1 32.69 17.55 -25.01
N THR A 2 32.23 16.33 -25.28
CA THR A 2 30.83 16.03 -25.62
C THR A 2 29.99 16.06 -24.34
N PRO A 3 28.82 16.71 -24.31
CA PRO A 3 27.94 16.61 -23.16
C PRO A 3 27.38 15.19 -23.12
N MET A 4 27.52 14.53 -21.97
CA MET A 4 26.89 13.24 -21.73
C MET A 4 25.37 13.40 -21.85
N GLU A 5 24.82 12.63 -22.78
CA GLU A 5 23.40 12.52 -23.05
C GLU A 5 22.71 11.87 -21.84
N SER A 6 22.14 12.69 -20.96
CA SER A 6 21.23 12.27 -19.90
C SER A 6 19.85 11.91 -20.48
N THR A 7 19.81 11.13 -21.55
CA THR A 7 18.59 10.75 -22.26
C THR A 7 18.17 9.35 -21.88
N SER A 8 17.36 9.22 -20.82
CA SER A 8 16.50 8.04 -20.72
C SER A 8 15.28 8.30 -19.85
N SER A 9 15.46 8.86 -18.65
CA SER A 9 14.32 9.05 -17.73
C SER A 9 13.43 10.26 -18.07
N ASP A 10 14.01 11.35 -18.57
CA ASP A 10 13.26 12.56 -18.93
C ASP A 10 12.46 12.43 -20.23
N ALA A 11 12.75 11.41 -21.04
CA ALA A 11 12.03 11.16 -22.29
C ALA A 11 10.68 10.50 -22.02
N VAL A 12 10.60 9.53 -21.11
CA VAL A 12 9.36 8.78 -20.82
C VAL A 12 8.31 9.64 -20.12
N GLY A 13 8.72 10.54 -19.21
CA GLY A 13 7.80 11.46 -18.52
C GLY A 13 7.13 12.50 -19.44
N ARG A 14 7.65 12.69 -20.67
CA ARG A 14 7.13 13.65 -21.65
C ARG A 14 6.05 13.10 -22.59
N TRP A 15 5.82 11.78 -22.60
CA TRP A 15 4.83 11.16 -23.49
C TRP A 15 3.41 11.18 -22.91
N LEU A 16 3.29 11.37 -21.60
CA LEU A 16 2.01 11.46 -20.89
C LEU A 16 1.83 12.87 -20.35
N ASP A 17 0.66 13.46 -20.57
CA ASP A 17 0.31 14.73 -19.94
C ASP A 17 0.14 14.59 -18.43
N ALA A 18 0.18 15.72 -17.70
CA ALA A 18 0.09 15.70 -16.24
C ALA A 18 -1.20 15.05 -15.72
N PRO A 19 -2.40 15.32 -16.30
CA PRO A 19 -3.63 14.65 -15.88
C PRO A 19 -3.59 13.12 -16.05
N THR A 20 -2.98 12.61 -17.12
CA THR A 20 -2.86 11.17 -17.35
C THR A 20 -1.93 10.51 -16.34
N ARG A 21 -0.77 11.13 -16.04
CA ARG A 21 0.14 10.62 -15.00
C ARG A 21 -0.53 10.57 -13.63
N GLN A 22 -1.32 11.60 -13.29
CA GLN A 22 -2.10 11.62 -12.06
C GLN A 22 -3.09 10.44 -11.99
N ARG A 23 -3.90 10.23 -13.05
CA ARG A 23 -4.87 9.13 -13.09
C ARG A 23 -4.22 7.75 -12.95
N ILE A 24 -3.03 7.56 -13.53
CA ILE A 24 -2.28 6.30 -13.40
C ILE A 24 -1.91 6.03 -11.93
N VAL A 25 -1.44 7.06 -11.21
CA VAL A 25 -1.08 6.94 -9.80
C VAL A 25 -2.32 6.69 -8.93
N GLU A 26 -3.41 7.42 -9.19
CA GLU A 26 -4.69 7.23 -8.48
C GLU A 26 -5.24 5.82 -8.70
N LEU A 27 -5.20 5.31 -9.93
CA LEU A 27 -5.63 3.96 -10.26
C LEU A 27 -4.76 2.90 -9.59
N ALA A 28 -3.45 3.14 -9.46
CA ALA A 28 -2.56 2.24 -8.73
C ALA A 28 -2.91 2.16 -7.24
N ILE A 29 -3.18 3.30 -6.60
CA ILE A 29 -3.59 3.34 -5.18
C ILE A 29 -4.94 2.65 -5.00
N ALA A 30 -5.93 2.99 -5.82
CA ALA A 30 -7.25 2.36 -5.78
C ALA A 30 -7.17 0.85 -6.03
N GLY A 31 -6.43 0.43 -7.05
CA GLY A 31 -6.22 -0.97 -7.39
C GLY A 31 -5.57 -1.76 -6.25
N ALA A 32 -4.55 -1.19 -5.61
CA ALA A 32 -3.90 -1.80 -4.44
C ALA A 32 -4.89 -2.02 -3.29
N HIS A 33 -5.74 -1.04 -2.99
CA HIS A 33 -6.81 -1.20 -2.00
C HIS A 33 -7.86 -2.25 -2.37
N HIS A 34 -8.02 -2.55 -3.65
CA HIS A 34 -8.89 -3.60 -4.15
C HIS A 34 -8.17 -4.95 -4.35
N GLY A 35 -6.95 -5.11 -3.82
CA GLY A 35 -6.22 -6.37 -3.82
C GLY A 35 -5.36 -6.62 -5.07
N MET A 36 -5.20 -5.63 -5.94
CA MET A 36 -4.25 -5.73 -7.05
C MET A 36 -2.82 -5.55 -6.54
N CYS A 37 -1.92 -6.45 -6.96
CA CYS A 37 -0.54 -6.43 -6.50
C CYS A 37 0.47 -6.10 -7.62
N THR A 38 0.22 -6.57 -8.85
CA THR A 38 1.20 -6.53 -9.93
C THR A 38 1.33 -5.11 -10.51
N GLU A 39 0.22 -4.54 -10.96
CA GLU A 39 0.15 -3.23 -11.58
C GLU A 39 0.56 -2.12 -10.61
N PRO A 40 0.05 -2.07 -9.37
CA PRO A 40 0.48 -1.04 -8.43
C PRO A 40 1.97 -1.13 -8.09
N ARG A 41 2.56 -2.34 -8.02
CA ARG A 41 4.02 -2.49 -7.84
C ARG A 41 4.83 -2.02 -9.04
N MET A 42 4.32 -2.20 -10.26
CA MET A 42 4.94 -1.62 -11.45
C MET A 42 4.91 -0.08 -11.40
N ILE A 43 3.76 0.49 -11.03
CA ILE A 43 3.61 1.95 -10.89
C ILE A 43 4.48 2.51 -9.76
N LEU A 44 4.62 1.79 -8.63
CA LEU A 44 5.52 2.17 -7.53
C LEU A 44 6.95 2.38 -8.02
N ARG A 45 7.45 1.51 -8.90
CA ARG A 45 8.80 1.61 -9.50
C ARG A 45 8.89 2.75 -10.52
N ALA A 46 7.79 3.06 -11.21
CA ALA A 46 7.71 4.11 -12.22
C ALA A 46 7.41 5.51 -11.64
N LEU A 47 7.10 5.62 -10.34
CA LEU A 47 6.76 6.89 -9.68
C LEU A 47 7.72 8.06 -10.01
N PRO A 48 9.06 7.88 -10.07
CA PRO A 48 9.96 8.97 -10.45
C PRO A 48 9.71 9.58 -11.82
N SER A 49 9.18 8.80 -12.76
CA SER A 49 8.82 9.26 -14.11
C SER A 49 7.41 9.83 -14.18
N LEU A 50 6.55 9.49 -13.22
CA LEU A 50 5.16 9.95 -13.15
C LEU A 50 5.02 11.27 -12.37
N VAL A 51 5.82 11.43 -11.32
CA VAL A 51 5.74 12.52 -10.35
C VAL A 51 7.10 13.20 -10.22
N THR A 52 7.22 14.34 -10.88
CA THR A 52 8.47 15.12 -10.91
C THR A 52 8.77 15.74 -9.55
N ASP A 53 7.72 16.23 -8.87
CA ASP A 53 7.87 16.80 -7.53
C ASP A 53 8.36 15.74 -6.53
N ARG A 54 9.49 16.02 -5.89
CA ARG A 54 10.20 15.04 -5.06
C ARG A 54 9.40 14.70 -3.81
N GLU A 55 8.82 15.70 -3.18
CA GLU A 55 8.08 15.56 -1.92
C GLU A 55 6.78 14.78 -2.16
N THR A 56 5.97 15.20 -3.12
CA THR A 56 4.76 14.49 -3.54
C THR A 56 5.05 13.04 -3.89
N ARG A 57 6.15 12.77 -4.59
CA ARG A 57 6.57 11.40 -4.94
C ARG A 57 6.88 10.55 -3.70
N GLN A 58 7.50 11.12 -2.67
CA GLN A 58 7.79 10.42 -1.43
C GLN A 58 6.49 10.03 -0.71
N TRP A 59 5.52 10.94 -0.63
CA TRP A 59 4.22 10.67 -0.02
C TRP A 59 3.43 9.62 -0.79
N LEU A 60 3.45 9.68 -2.12
CA LEU A 60 2.81 8.66 -2.97
C LEU A 60 3.51 7.31 -2.89
N HIS A 61 4.84 7.28 -2.73
CA HIS A 61 5.57 6.03 -2.51
C HIS A 61 5.12 5.35 -1.21
N VAL A 62 5.07 6.10 -0.11
CA VAL A 62 4.59 5.58 1.18
C VAL A 62 3.13 5.17 1.09
N ALA A 63 2.26 6.00 0.54
CA ALA A 63 0.84 5.70 0.40
C ALA A 63 0.59 4.40 -0.37
N LEU A 64 1.35 4.17 -1.45
CA LEU A 64 1.22 2.98 -2.27
C LEU A 64 1.78 1.72 -1.58
N LEU A 65 2.84 1.84 -0.78
CA LEU A 65 3.31 0.76 0.09
C LEU A 65 2.25 0.37 1.13
N ILE A 66 1.60 1.35 1.76
CA ILE A 66 0.49 1.11 2.70
C ILE A 66 -0.65 0.38 1.98
N ALA A 67 -1.04 0.86 0.80
CA ALA A 67 -2.11 0.26 0.01
C ALA A 67 -1.81 -1.19 -0.43
N LEU A 68 -0.54 -1.52 -0.65
CA LEU A 68 -0.06 -2.87 -0.97
C LEU A 68 0.09 -3.79 0.26
N GLY A 69 -0.13 -3.27 1.47
CA GLY A 69 0.10 -4.01 2.73
C GLY A 69 1.56 -4.11 3.15
N ASP A 70 2.48 -3.43 2.44
CA ASP A 70 3.92 -3.41 2.74
C ASP A 70 4.23 -2.40 3.88
N THR A 71 3.50 -2.51 5.01
CA THR A 71 3.51 -1.53 6.12
C THR A 71 4.88 -1.37 6.78
N GLY A 72 5.68 -2.44 6.83
CA GLY A 72 7.05 -2.40 7.34
C GLY A 72 7.97 -1.49 6.51
N ALA A 73 7.87 -1.58 5.18
CA ALA A 73 8.63 -0.73 4.27
C ALA A 73 8.16 0.74 4.38
N ALA A 74 6.85 0.96 4.48
CA ALA A 74 6.27 2.28 4.67
C ALA A 74 6.77 2.95 5.96
N ARG A 75 6.78 2.23 7.10
CA ARG A 75 7.32 2.74 8.38
C ARG A 75 8.80 3.10 8.28
N ALA A 76 9.62 2.22 7.68
CA ALA A 76 11.05 2.50 7.49
C ALA A 76 11.28 3.76 6.66
N HIS A 77 10.45 3.96 5.63
CA HIS A 77 10.51 5.13 4.77
C HIS A 77 10.12 6.43 5.50
N LEU A 78 9.05 6.39 6.30
CA LEU A 78 8.63 7.53 7.14
C LEU A 78 9.67 7.87 8.22
N ALA A 79 10.26 6.87 8.88
CA ALA A 79 11.32 7.09 9.85
C ALA A 79 12.55 7.76 9.21
N SER A 80 12.93 7.32 8.00
CA SER A 80 14.01 7.97 7.25
C SER A 80 13.67 9.41 6.84
N ALA A 81 12.40 9.69 6.52
CA ALA A 81 11.95 11.04 6.17
C ALA A 81 11.94 11.96 7.41
N ALA A 82 11.47 11.47 8.55
CA ALA A 82 11.46 12.22 9.81
C ALA A 82 12.86 12.60 10.31
N VAL A 83 13.86 11.75 10.09
CA VAL A 83 15.27 12.06 10.41
C VAL A 83 15.85 13.12 9.46
N ALA A 84 15.39 13.14 8.20
CA ALA A 84 15.84 14.10 7.20
C ALA A 84 15.11 15.44 7.26
N ALA A 85 13.91 15.48 7.85
CA ALA A 85 13.08 16.67 7.96
C ALA A 85 13.55 17.58 9.10
N ARG A 86 13.68 18.89 8.81
CA ARG A 86 13.93 19.92 9.84
C ARG A 86 12.64 20.47 10.46
N GLU A 87 11.49 20.23 9.84
CA GLU A 87 10.17 20.71 10.26
C GLU A 87 9.16 19.57 10.28
N HIS A 88 8.14 19.71 11.12
CA HIS A 88 7.04 18.76 11.27
C HIS A 88 6.16 18.79 10.03
N ASP A 89 6.21 17.72 9.23
CA ASP A 89 5.43 17.59 8.01
C ASP A 89 4.09 16.89 8.28
N ALA A 90 3.00 17.62 8.02
CA ALA A 90 1.64 17.13 8.22
C ALA A 90 1.32 15.90 7.35
N ALA A 91 1.95 15.74 6.18
CA ALA A 91 1.74 14.56 5.34
C ALA A 91 2.31 13.30 6.00
N THR A 92 3.50 13.40 6.59
CA THR A 92 4.11 12.34 7.40
C THR A 92 3.19 11.88 8.53
N ASP A 93 2.57 12.81 9.28
CA ASP A 93 1.65 12.46 10.37
C ASP A 93 0.35 11.81 9.89
N VAL A 94 -0.19 12.26 8.76
CA VAL A 94 -1.37 11.64 8.15
C VAL A 94 -1.05 10.21 7.74
N LEU A 95 0.09 9.98 7.09
CA LEU A 95 0.52 8.65 6.66
C LEU A 95 0.85 7.72 7.82
N ALA A 96 1.46 8.25 8.90
CA ALA A 96 1.71 7.50 10.13
C ALA A 96 0.39 7.05 10.79
N ARG A 97 -0.58 7.96 10.97
CA ARG A 97 -1.91 7.60 11.50
C ARG A 97 -2.65 6.61 10.62
N TRP A 98 -2.47 6.69 9.31
CA TRP A 98 -3.08 5.75 8.40
C TRP A 98 -2.48 4.34 8.55
N LEU A 99 -1.16 4.23 8.71
CA LEU A 99 -0.50 2.96 9.06
C LEU A 99 -1.06 2.36 10.34
N ASP A 100 -1.17 3.16 11.40
CA ASP A 100 -1.72 2.70 12.69
C ASP A 100 -3.17 2.18 12.53
N ALA A 101 -3.97 2.87 11.71
CA ALA A 101 -5.34 2.44 11.43
C ALA A 101 -5.40 1.14 10.62
N MET A 102 -4.45 0.88 9.73
CA MET A 102 -4.37 -0.39 8.99
C MET A 102 -4.00 -1.55 9.90
N ASP A 103 -3.01 -1.37 10.78
CA ASP A 103 -2.62 -2.39 11.76
C ASP A 103 -3.80 -2.75 12.69
N ALA A 104 -4.56 -1.75 13.13
CA ALA A 104 -5.75 -1.98 13.96
C ALA A 104 -6.83 -2.80 13.24
N ARG A 105 -7.00 -2.61 11.92
CA ARG A 105 -7.96 -3.37 11.10
C ARG A 105 -7.54 -4.83 10.94
N ASP A 106 -6.26 -5.09 10.72
CA ASP A 106 -5.75 -6.46 10.58
C ASP A 106 -5.88 -7.24 11.91
N LEU A 107 -5.61 -6.58 13.03
CA LEU A 107 -5.84 -7.15 14.37
C LEU A 107 -7.32 -7.48 14.62
N ALA A 108 -8.24 -6.60 14.21
CA ALA A 108 -9.68 -6.84 14.33
C ALA A 108 -10.13 -8.00 13.44
N ALA A 109 -9.64 -8.07 12.19
CA ALA A 109 -9.99 -9.14 11.25
C ALA A 109 -9.53 -10.52 11.74
N SER A 110 -8.32 -10.58 12.30
CA SER A 110 -7.76 -11.80 12.91
C SER A 110 -8.57 -12.27 14.12
N THR A 111 -9.01 -11.34 14.97
CA THR A 111 -9.85 -11.65 16.15
C THR A 111 -11.20 -12.24 15.74
N HIS A 112 -11.84 -11.70 14.71
CA HIS A 112 -13.13 -12.22 14.23
C HIS A 112 -13.04 -13.61 13.59
N ALA A 113 -11.92 -13.96 12.95
CA ALA A 113 -11.71 -15.27 12.36
C ALA A 113 -11.57 -16.40 13.41
N SER A 114 -11.10 -16.07 14.62
CA SER A 114 -10.91 -17.04 15.71
C SER A 114 -12.23 -17.48 16.39
N CYS A 115 -13.33 -16.77 16.15
CA CYS A 115 -14.62 -17.02 16.80
C CYS A 115 -15.52 -18.02 16.07
N VAL A 116 -15.11 -18.52 14.89
CA VAL A 116 -15.93 -19.43 14.07
C VAL A 116 -15.48 -20.88 14.28
N THR A 117 -15.72 -21.42 15.46
CA THR A 117 -15.72 -22.88 15.68
C THR A 117 -17.07 -23.44 15.19
N PRO A 118 -17.12 -24.28 14.13
CA PRO A 118 -18.32 -25.05 13.87
C PRO A 118 -18.42 -26.12 14.97
N SER A 119 -19.26 -25.86 15.98
CA SER A 119 -19.74 -26.90 16.90
C SER A 119 -20.54 -27.93 16.12
N SER A 120 -19.84 -28.89 15.51
CA SER A 120 -20.45 -30.14 15.05
C SER A 120 -20.64 -31.06 16.25
N ALA A 121 -21.68 -30.81 17.05
CA ALA A 121 -22.17 -31.77 18.01
C ALA A 121 -22.96 -32.85 17.26
N SER A 122 -22.26 -33.87 16.76
CA SER A 122 -22.86 -35.09 16.23
C SER A 122 -23.40 -35.92 17.41
N LEU A 123 -24.66 -35.72 17.77
CA LEU A 123 -25.39 -36.60 18.69
C LEU A 123 -25.76 -37.91 17.97
N SER A 124 -25.05 -38.99 18.30
CA SER A 124 -25.43 -40.36 17.94
C SER A 124 -26.64 -40.81 18.76
N PRO A 125 -27.72 -41.31 18.15
CA PRO A 125 -28.74 -42.07 18.88
C PRO A 125 -28.41 -43.58 18.86
N SER A 126 -28.27 -44.16 20.05
CA SER A 126 -28.18 -45.62 20.27
C SER A 126 -29.45 -46.33 19.80
N PRO A 127 -29.38 -47.55 19.22
CA PRO A 127 -30.57 -48.32 18.90
C PRO A 127 -31.18 -48.95 20.15
N ILE A 128 -32.50 -48.82 20.27
CA ILE A 128 -33.35 -49.49 21.26
C ILE A 128 -33.47 -50.96 20.85
N LEU A 129 -32.98 -51.87 21.70
CA LEU A 129 -33.31 -53.29 21.65
C LEU A 129 -34.73 -53.48 22.18
N LEU A 130 -35.63 -53.98 21.33
CA LEU A 130 -36.92 -54.51 21.76
C LEU A 130 -37.11 -55.92 21.18
N SER A 131 -37.32 -56.85 22.12
CA SER A 131 -37.81 -58.24 22.00
C SER A 131 -36.88 -59.29 21.39
#